data_AF-A0A349K1Y8-F1
#
_entry.id   AF-A0A349K1Y8-F1
#
_cell.length_a   1.000
_cell.length_b   1.000
_cell.length_c   1.000
_cell.angle_alpha   90.00
_cell.angle_beta   90.00
_cell.angle_gamma   90.00
#
_symmetry.space_group_name_H-M   'P 1'
#
loop_
_entity.id
_entity.type
_entity.pdbx_description
1 polymer ?
#
loop_
_entity_poly.entity_id
_entity_poly.type
_entity_poly.pdbx_seq_one_letter_code
_entity_poly.pdbx_strand_id
1 'polypeptide(L)'
;MCALRIRPRHNAQKDGSGPRQLLFILMNSSALLRSLALFLSTCCMVLGLASAKPIEVIVYSKTSWYRHPEIARINGYLATLGAKHDINVSITESPDELSAGNLGNYDLILFNNSTNLGESLTVEQRKPIIEWFGKGGGIMVIHAGIVQNGTWPELIEIAGCDFHGDSEFVEARFLVDPKAEGDPVVAGKSKEFKYTADWLNFDKSVTGLPGVEVLLRLDEKSYLPIREHPSYTDMKPMGDDHPICWRRKLGNGRFFFTGLGHDIKSIDTEFGRAHLLAGIRWTAGKAK
;
A
#
# COMPACT_ATOMS: atom_id res chain seq x y z
N MET A 1 21.97 -37.19 -23.14
CA MET A 1 21.33 -37.63 -24.40
C MET A 1 19.86 -37.24 -24.35
N CYS A 2 19.19 -36.83 -25.42
CA CYS A 2 19.67 -36.47 -26.76
C CYS A 2 18.78 -35.32 -27.32
N ALA A 3 19.28 -34.53 -28.27
CA ALA A 3 18.51 -33.44 -28.89
C ALA A 3 18.02 -33.86 -30.28
N LEU A 4 16.82 -33.44 -30.68
CA LEU A 4 16.33 -33.57 -32.06
C LEU A 4 16.08 -32.20 -32.69
N ARG A 5 16.77 -31.96 -33.82
CA ARG A 5 16.37 -30.97 -34.84
C ARG A 5 15.61 -31.71 -35.95
N ILE A 6 14.70 -31.03 -36.65
CA ILE A 6 14.05 -31.56 -37.85
C ILE A 6 14.14 -30.55 -39.00
N ARG A 7 14.67 -31.00 -40.15
CA ARG A 7 14.55 -30.40 -41.50
C ARG A 7 14.91 -31.44 -42.59
N PRO A 8 14.03 -31.66 -43.57
CA PRO A 8 14.40 -31.77 -45.00
C PRO A 8 14.10 -30.44 -45.74
N ARG A 9 14.61 -30.04 -46.92
CA ARG A 9 14.93 -30.72 -48.21
C ARG A 9 13.66 -31.24 -48.92
N HIS A 10 13.42 -31.10 -50.23
CA HIS A 10 14.19 -30.61 -51.41
C HIS A 10 13.16 -29.92 -52.39
N ASN A 11 13.42 -29.43 -53.62
CA ASN A 11 14.51 -29.59 -54.60
C ASN A 11 14.67 -28.32 -55.51
N ALA A 12 15.39 -28.46 -56.63
CA ALA A 12 15.56 -27.54 -57.78
C ALA A 12 14.33 -27.51 -58.76
N GLN A 13 14.28 -26.84 -59.94
CA GLN A 13 15.33 -26.67 -60.99
C GLN A 13 14.98 -25.59 -62.07
N LYS A 14 16.02 -24.95 -62.66
CA LYS A 14 16.32 -24.59 -64.10
C LYS A 14 15.17 -24.29 -65.11
N ASP A 15 15.35 -23.60 -66.25
CA ASP A 15 16.38 -22.77 -66.94
C ASP A 15 15.60 -21.99 -68.07
N GLY A 16 16.08 -20.98 -68.83
CA GLY A 16 17.34 -20.23 -68.87
C GLY A 16 17.52 -19.46 -70.22
N SER A 17 18.38 -18.42 -70.25
CA SER A 17 18.98 -17.75 -71.44
C SER A 17 18.12 -17.17 -72.60
N GLY A 18 18.28 -15.87 -72.91
CA GLY A 18 17.88 -15.26 -74.19
C GLY A 18 17.92 -13.71 -74.21
N PRO A 19 18.77 -13.04 -75.03
CA PRO A 19 18.96 -11.58 -74.97
C PRO A 19 18.49 -10.78 -76.21
N ARG A 20 18.21 -9.46 -76.05
CA ARG A 20 18.68 -8.38 -76.98
C ARG A 20 18.32 -6.94 -76.56
N GLN A 21 19.24 -6.03 -76.91
CA GLN A 21 19.04 -4.62 -77.32
C GLN A 21 18.42 -3.58 -76.35
N LEU A 22 19.31 -3.03 -75.52
CA LEU A 22 19.63 -1.60 -75.41
C LEU A 22 18.72 -0.57 -76.14
N LEU A 23 18.19 0.41 -75.40
CA LEU A 23 17.89 1.76 -75.90
C LEU A 23 18.27 2.81 -74.84
N PHE A 24 18.98 3.86 -75.25
CA PHE A 24 19.37 4.97 -74.37
C PHE A 24 18.22 5.97 -74.20
N ILE A 25 17.93 6.37 -72.95
CA ILE A 25 17.31 7.67 -72.64
C ILE A 25 18.16 8.34 -71.57
N LEU A 26 18.70 9.52 -71.89
CA LEU A 26 19.47 10.35 -70.97
C LEU A 26 18.52 11.26 -70.19
N MET A 27 18.50 11.14 -68.86
CA MET A 27 17.94 12.17 -67.97
C MET A 27 18.87 12.44 -66.79
N ASN A 28 19.36 13.67 -66.70
CA ASN A 28 20.10 14.16 -65.53
C ASN A 28 19.17 14.20 -64.31
N SER A 29 19.64 13.71 -63.16
CA SER A 29 18.93 13.83 -61.87
C SER A 29 19.89 13.86 -60.67
N SER A 30 21.03 14.55 -60.82
CA SER A 30 22.08 14.74 -59.80
C SER A 30 21.67 15.67 -58.63
N ALA A 31 20.36 15.84 -58.39
CA ALA A 31 19.79 16.84 -57.49
C ALA A 31 19.05 16.28 -56.26
N LEU A 32 18.90 14.94 -56.12
CA LEU A 32 18.12 14.32 -55.03
C LEU A 32 18.95 13.68 -53.90
N LEU A 33 20.27 13.83 -53.89
CA LEU A 33 21.19 13.13 -52.98
C LEU A 33 21.88 14.01 -51.91
N ARG A 34 21.40 15.24 -51.69
CA ARG A 34 21.99 16.18 -50.70
C ARG A 34 21.15 16.48 -49.45
N SER A 35 19.99 15.84 -49.29
CA SER A 35 19.10 16.07 -48.13
C SER A 35 19.05 14.91 -47.12
N LEU A 36 19.64 13.76 -47.42
CA LEU A 36 19.58 12.55 -46.58
C LEU A 36 20.76 12.41 -45.58
N ALA A 37 21.51 13.50 -45.34
CA ALA A 37 22.68 13.52 -44.46
C ALA A 37 22.50 14.37 -43.19
N LEU A 38 21.33 15.01 -43.00
CA LEU A 38 21.07 15.94 -41.88
C LEU A 38 19.94 15.48 -40.94
N PHE A 39 19.52 14.21 -41.04
CA PHE A 39 18.49 13.59 -40.18
C PHE A 39 18.97 12.35 -39.43
N LEU A 40 20.30 12.18 -39.28
CA LEU A 40 20.91 11.19 -38.38
C LEU A 40 21.50 11.79 -37.08
N SER A 41 21.28 13.09 -36.85
CA SER A 41 21.38 13.68 -35.50
C SER A 41 20.01 13.68 -34.81
N THR A 42 19.22 12.63 -35.03
CA THR A 42 18.03 12.35 -34.22
C THR A 42 18.53 12.07 -32.81
N CYS A 43 18.35 13.05 -31.93
CA CYS A 43 18.93 13.04 -30.60
C CYS A 43 18.53 11.77 -29.86
N CYS A 44 19.51 10.88 -29.61
CA CYS A 44 19.39 9.85 -28.58
C CYS A 44 19.45 10.52 -27.19
N MET A 45 18.46 11.35 -26.90
CA MET A 45 17.93 11.46 -25.54
C MET A 45 17.41 10.06 -25.18
N VAL A 46 18.34 9.24 -24.70
CA VAL A 46 18.02 8.29 -23.65
C VAL A 46 17.50 9.15 -22.51
N LEU A 47 16.18 9.37 -22.50
CA LEU A 47 15.48 9.84 -21.33
C LEU A 47 15.77 8.82 -20.24
N GLY A 48 16.74 9.16 -19.39
CA GLY A 48 17.02 8.41 -18.19
C GLY A 48 15.75 8.43 -17.36
N LEU A 49 14.96 7.37 -17.49
CA LEU A 49 13.93 7.00 -16.52
C LEU A 49 14.69 6.67 -15.24
N ALA A 50 15.07 7.73 -14.51
CA ALA A 50 15.50 7.65 -13.14
C ALA A 50 14.35 6.99 -12.40
N SER A 51 14.50 5.70 -12.09
CA SER A 51 13.48 4.95 -11.37
C SER A 51 13.15 5.74 -10.12
N ALA A 52 11.87 5.98 -9.87
CA ALA A 52 11.46 6.66 -8.66
C ALA A 52 12.05 5.89 -7.47
N LYS A 53 12.69 6.60 -6.53
CA LYS A 53 13.25 5.95 -5.34
C LYS A 53 12.17 5.09 -4.70
N PRO A 54 12.44 3.82 -4.35
CA PRO A 54 11.51 3.00 -3.60
C PRO A 54 10.96 3.73 -2.38
N ILE A 55 9.72 3.44 -2.02
CA ILE A 55 9.13 3.91 -0.77
C ILE A 55 9.85 3.19 0.37
N GLU A 56 10.38 3.93 1.33
CA GLU A 56 11.05 3.36 2.49
C GLU A 56 10.07 3.25 3.67
N VAL A 57 9.86 2.03 4.19
CA VAL A 57 8.94 1.76 5.30
C VAL A 57 9.70 1.15 6.46
N ILE A 58 9.48 1.69 7.68
CA ILE A 58 9.85 1.00 8.92
C ILE A 58 8.61 0.38 9.55
N VAL A 59 8.52 -0.95 9.54
CA VAL A 59 7.48 -1.70 10.25
C VAL A 59 7.91 -1.86 11.70
N TYR A 60 7.14 -1.28 12.62
CA TYR A 60 7.30 -1.49 14.05
C TYR A 60 6.24 -2.48 14.53
N SER A 61 6.65 -3.49 15.30
CA SER A 61 5.75 -4.57 15.73
C SER A 61 5.88 -5.01 17.21
N LYS A 62 6.59 -4.23 18.04
CA LYS A 62 6.64 -4.46 19.49
C LYS A 62 5.23 -4.26 20.09
N THR A 63 4.92 -4.99 21.15
CA THR A 63 3.61 -5.01 21.83
C THR A 63 3.81 -4.93 23.34
N SER A 64 3.04 -4.08 24.04
CA SER A 64 2.98 -4.04 25.51
C SER A 64 1.60 -4.42 26.08
N TRP A 65 0.78 -5.08 25.27
CA TRP A 65 -0.43 -5.80 25.70
C TRP A 65 -0.50 -7.15 24.96
N TYR A 66 -1.68 -7.62 24.56
CA TYR A 66 -1.85 -8.88 23.81
C TYR A 66 -1.02 -8.87 22.52
N ARG A 67 -0.22 -9.93 22.32
CA ARG A 67 0.65 -10.09 21.15
C ARG A 67 0.02 -11.03 20.13
N HIS A 68 -0.38 -10.48 18.99
CA HIS A 68 -0.96 -11.25 17.89
C HIS A 68 0.05 -12.25 17.33
N PRO A 69 -0.26 -13.57 17.25
CA PRO A 69 0.69 -14.58 16.79
C PRO A 69 1.11 -14.40 15.33
N GLU A 70 0.26 -13.75 14.52
CA GLU A 70 0.52 -13.47 13.11
C GLU A 70 1.53 -12.34 12.87
N ILE A 71 1.95 -11.56 13.88
CA ILE A 71 2.89 -10.44 13.73
C ILE A 71 4.11 -10.81 12.88
N ALA A 72 4.79 -11.92 13.20
CA ALA A 72 5.98 -12.37 12.49
C ALA A 72 5.70 -12.77 11.03
N ARG A 73 4.51 -13.34 10.77
CA ARG A 73 4.07 -13.73 9.42
C ARG A 73 3.70 -12.50 8.59
N ILE A 74 2.98 -11.55 9.18
CA ILE A 74 2.61 -10.28 8.55
C ILE A 74 3.84 -9.43 8.26
N ASN A 75 4.83 -9.38 9.16
CA ASN A 75 6.13 -8.75 8.91
C ASN A 75 6.81 -9.31 7.65
N GLY A 76 6.96 -10.64 7.56
CA GLY A 76 7.56 -11.31 6.38
C GLY A 76 6.73 -11.15 5.10
N TYR A 77 5.40 -11.11 5.23
CA TYR A 77 4.48 -10.85 4.12
C TYR A 77 4.59 -9.41 3.59
N LEU A 78 4.62 -8.41 4.47
CA LEU A 78 4.78 -7.00 4.11
C LEU A 78 6.09 -6.77 3.34
N ALA A 79 7.21 -7.36 3.78
CA ALA A 79 8.47 -7.30 3.04
C ALA A 79 8.39 -8.03 1.67
N THR A 80 7.77 -9.21 1.63
CA THR A 80 7.59 -9.99 0.39
C THR A 80 6.64 -9.32 -0.61
N LEU A 81 5.67 -8.54 -0.13
CA LEU A 81 4.76 -7.74 -0.94
C LEU A 81 5.45 -6.46 -1.43
N GLY A 82 6.13 -5.73 -0.54
CA GLY A 82 6.80 -4.48 -0.87
C GLY A 82 7.89 -4.63 -1.93
N ALA A 83 8.71 -5.70 -1.81
CA ALA A 83 9.77 -6.02 -2.76
C ALA A 83 9.28 -6.29 -4.21
N LYS A 84 7.97 -6.51 -4.41
CA LYS A 84 7.34 -6.68 -5.74
C LYS A 84 6.78 -5.37 -6.32
N HIS A 85 6.85 -4.28 -5.56
CA HIS A 85 6.06 -3.06 -5.78
C HIS A 85 6.83 -1.76 -5.47
N ASP A 86 8.16 -1.78 -5.55
CA ASP A 86 9.03 -0.62 -5.29
C ASP A 86 8.84 -0.02 -3.88
N ILE A 87 8.67 -0.89 -2.88
CA ILE A 87 8.55 -0.53 -1.47
C ILE A 87 9.58 -1.36 -0.68
N ASN A 88 10.59 -0.69 -0.13
CA ASN A 88 11.54 -1.27 0.81
C ASN A 88 10.89 -1.34 2.20
N VAL A 89 11.09 -2.45 2.91
CA VAL A 89 10.47 -2.69 4.22
C VAL A 89 11.52 -3.15 5.22
N SER A 90 11.96 -2.23 6.08
CA SER A 90 12.65 -2.55 7.33
C SER A 90 11.64 -3.05 8.36
N ILE A 91 12.04 -3.97 9.23
CA ILE A 91 11.19 -4.54 10.30
C ILE A 91 11.94 -4.42 11.61
N THR A 92 11.27 -3.94 12.67
CA THR A 92 11.89 -3.77 13.99
C THR A 92 10.91 -3.95 15.15
N GLU A 93 11.48 -4.29 16.30
CA GLU A 93 10.85 -4.12 17.62
C GLU A 93 11.71 -3.24 18.54
N SER A 94 12.85 -2.73 18.05
CA SER A 94 13.69 -1.77 18.77
C SER A 94 13.17 -0.34 18.59
N PRO A 95 13.07 0.46 19.68
CA PRO A 95 12.72 1.87 19.60
C PRO A 95 13.81 2.74 18.94
N ASP A 96 15.06 2.27 18.88
CA ASP A 96 16.20 3.08 18.40
C ASP A 96 16.10 3.39 16.89
N GLU A 97 15.45 2.51 16.13
CA GLU A 97 15.09 2.71 14.72
C GLU A 97 14.08 3.86 14.51
N LEU A 98 13.34 4.24 15.56
CA LEU A 98 12.40 5.37 15.55
C LEU A 98 13.02 6.66 16.12
N SER A 99 14.34 6.69 16.32
CA SER A 99 15.07 7.91 16.71
C SER A 99 15.09 8.96 15.60
N ALA A 100 15.30 10.24 15.96
CA ALA A 100 15.30 11.36 15.02
C ALA A 100 16.35 11.24 13.90
N GLY A 101 17.47 10.54 14.14
CA GLY A 101 18.49 10.27 13.12
C GLY A 101 18.08 9.19 12.12
N ASN A 102 17.27 8.23 12.54
CA ASN A 102 16.87 7.08 11.73
C ASN A 102 15.56 7.34 10.94
N LEU A 103 14.60 8.06 11.52
CA LEU A 103 13.33 8.41 10.86
C LEU A 103 13.51 9.23 9.57
N GLY A 104 14.62 9.95 9.41
CA GLY A 104 14.96 10.65 8.16
C GLY A 104 15.15 9.74 6.93
N ASN A 105 15.31 8.43 7.14
CA ASN A 105 15.47 7.46 6.05
C ASN A 105 14.13 6.94 5.50
N TYR A 106 13.03 7.10 6.23
CA TYR A 106 11.74 6.44 5.97
C TYR A 106 10.66 7.44 5.49
N ASP A 107 9.80 7.01 4.55
CA ASP A 107 8.62 7.77 4.11
C ASP A 107 7.40 7.55 5.04
N LEU A 108 7.29 6.36 5.64
CA LEU A 108 6.31 6.05 6.69
C LEU A 108 6.80 5.06 7.76
N ILE A 109 6.22 5.18 8.95
CA ILE A 109 6.18 4.12 9.97
C ILE A 109 4.90 3.30 9.74
N LEU A 110 4.99 1.97 9.82
CA LEU A 110 3.84 1.07 9.79
C LEU A 110 3.77 0.29 11.10
N PHE A 111 2.75 0.56 11.93
CA PHE A 111 2.50 -0.17 13.16
C PHE A 111 1.72 -1.46 12.87
N ASN A 112 2.43 -2.59 12.83
CA ASN A 112 1.86 -3.92 12.60
C ASN A 112 1.43 -4.54 13.93
N ASN A 113 0.14 -4.43 14.25
CA ASN A 113 -0.48 -5.05 15.43
C ASN A 113 0.21 -4.74 16.77
N SER A 114 0.92 -3.60 16.84
CA SER A 114 1.54 -3.06 18.05
C SER A 114 0.48 -2.59 19.06
N THR A 115 -0.01 -3.51 19.87
CA THR A 115 -0.91 -3.22 20.98
C THR A 115 -0.18 -2.44 22.07
N ASN A 116 -0.84 -1.41 22.61
CA ASN A 116 -0.34 -0.51 23.64
C ASN A 116 1.05 0.07 23.29
N LEU A 117 1.10 0.89 22.23
CA LEU A 117 2.34 1.54 21.79
C LEU A 117 2.91 2.47 22.85
N GLY A 118 2.05 3.08 23.68
CA GLY A 118 2.46 3.92 24.79
C GLY A 118 3.35 3.18 25.80
N GLU A 119 2.96 1.99 26.27
CA GLU A 119 3.82 1.19 27.15
C GLU A 119 4.94 0.44 26.38
N SER A 120 5.04 0.59 25.06
CA SER A 120 6.15 0.04 24.25
C SER A 120 7.25 1.06 23.96
N LEU A 121 6.95 2.36 24.00
CA LEU A 121 7.84 3.49 23.68
C LEU A 121 7.79 4.55 24.81
N THR A 122 8.92 4.92 25.39
CA THR A 122 8.94 5.99 26.41
C THR A 122 8.55 7.35 25.82
N VAL A 123 8.17 8.32 26.66
CA VAL A 123 7.77 9.67 26.21
C VAL A 123 8.85 10.32 25.35
N GLU A 124 10.12 10.10 25.70
CA GLU A 124 11.30 10.57 24.97
C GLU A 124 11.45 9.90 23.60
N GLN A 125 11.07 8.62 23.48
CA GLN A 125 11.09 7.84 22.23
C GLN A 125 9.91 8.17 21.31
N ARG A 126 8.77 8.59 21.87
CA ARG A 126 7.59 9.06 21.11
C ARG A 126 7.83 10.44 20.48
N LYS A 127 8.52 11.34 21.19
CA LYS A 127 8.80 12.71 20.74
C LYS A 127 9.35 12.83 19.30
N PRO A 128 10.41 12.10 18.88
CA PRO A 128 10.92 12.19 17.51
C PRO A 128 9.90 11.74 16.46
N ILE A 129 9.04 10.77 16.78
CA ILE A 129 7.96 10.30 15.89
C ILE A 129 6.95 11.42 15.64
N ILE A 130 6.47 12.08 16.69
CA ILE A 130 5.50 13.18 16.59
C ILE A 130 6.11 14.39 15.87
N GLU A 131 7.37 14.74 16.17
CA GLU A 131 8.08 15.81 15.48
C GLU A 131 8.27 15.53 13.97
N TRP A 132 8.62 14.29 13.61
CA TRP A 132 8.81 13.86 12.23
C TRP A 132 7.48 13.78 11.46
N PHE A 133 6.41 13.31 12.09
CA PHE A 133 5.05 13.36 11.55
C PHE A 133 4.63 14.81 11.24
N GLY A 134 4.83 15.74 12.18
CA GLY A 134 4.56 17.18 11.97
C GLY A 134 5.38 17.82 10.83
N LYS A 135 6.58 17.28 10.53
CA LYS A 135 7.45 17.68 9.41
C LYS A 135 7.05 17.02 8.07
N GLY A 136 6.03 16.15 8.06
CA GLY A 136 5.51 15.50 6.85
C GLY A 136 5.71 13.98 6.79
N GLY A 137 6.13 13.33 7.89
CA GLY A 137 6.18 11.88 8.00
C GLY A 137 4.80 11.20 7.89
N GLY A 138 4.81 9.94 7.46
CA GLY A 138 3.61 9.10 7.37
C GLY A 138 3.49 8.11 8.54
N ILE A 139 2.29 7.91 9.07
CA ILE A 139 1.99 6.84 10.03
C ILE A 139 0.86 5.98 9.46
N MET A 140 1.13 4.69 9.25
CA MET A 140 0.14 3.68 8.91
C MET A 140 -0.08 2.75 10.09
N VAL A 141 -1.34 2.45 10.40
CA VAL A 141 -1.74 1.50 11.43
C VAL A 141 -2.58 0.40 10.76
N ILE A 142 -2.25 -0.87 11.05
CA ILE A 142 -3.06 -2.02 10.63
C ILE A 142 -3.58 -2.77 11.85
N HIS A 143 -4.86 -3.15 11.77
CA HIS A 143 -5.62 -3.87 12.79
C HIS A 143 -5.26 -3.44 14.21
N ALA A 144 -4.60 -4.28 15.01
CA ALA A 144 -4.44 -4.06 16.44
C ALA A 144 -3.37 -3.00 16.83
N GLY A 145 -2.72 -2.33 15.85
CA GLY A 145 -1.82 -1.22 16.15
C GLY A 145 -2.53 0.02 16.73
N ILE A 146 -3.86 0.07 16.67
CA ILE A 146 -4.69 1.11 17.30
C ILE A 146 -5.10 0.76 18.74
N VAL A 147 -4.83 -0.46 19.22
CA VAL A 147 -5.43 -1.01 20.45
C VAL A 147 -4.69 -0.58 21.72
N GLN A 148 -5.44 -0.10 22.72
CA GLN A 148 -4.96 0.23 24.08
C GLN A 148 -3.92 1.36 24.08
N ASN A 149 -4.12 2.40 23.25
CA ASN A 149 -3.17 3.50 23.10
C ASN A 149 -3.38 4.66 24.10
N GLY A 150 -4.26 4.49 25.09
CA GLY A 150 -4.56 5.47 26.14
C GLY A 150 -3.37 6.13 26.85
N THR A 151 -2.22 5.47 26.92
CA THR A 151 -0.99 6.05 27.52
C THR A 151 -0.15 6.88 26.54
N TRP A 152 -0.56 7.02 25.28
CA TRP A 152 0.01 7.91 24.26
C TRP A 152 -1.06 8.84 23.62
N PRO A 153 -1.44 9.94 24.29
CA PRO A 153 -2.52 10.83 23.85
C PRO A 153 -2.31 11.44 22.46
N GLU A 154 -1.07 11.73 22.05
CA GLU A 154 -0.78 12.29 20.73
C GLU A 154 -1.06 11.30 19.59
N LEU A 155 -0.91 9.99 19.82
CA LEU A 155 -1.28 8.98 18.83
C LEU A 155 -2.81 8.84 18.73
N ILE A 156 -3.54 8.96 19.84
CA ILE A 156 -5.01 9.00 19.84
C ILE A 156 -5.52 10.26 19.12
N GLU A 157 -4.93 11.43 19.37
CA GLU A 157 -5.31 12.64 18.61
C GLU A 157 -4.95 12.52 17.14
N ILE A 158 -3.85 11.85 16.74
CA ILE A 158 -3.56 11.59 15.33
C ILE A 158 -4.62 10.64 14.72
N ALA A 159 -4.91 9.51 15.37
CA ALA A 159 -5.84 8.50 14.87
C ALA A 159 -7.30 8.98 14.83
N GLY A 160 -7.70 9.77 15.83
CA GLY A 160 -9.06 10.26 16.08
C GLY A 160 -9.87 9.41 17.08
N CYS A 161 -9.38 8.22 17.46
CA CYS A 161 -10.04 7.29 18.38
C CYS A 161 -9.04 6.31 19.04
N ASP A 162 -9.50 5.57 20.06
CA ASP A 162 -8.84 4.37 20.62
C ASP A 162 -9.81 3.17 20.58
N PHE A 163 -9.31 1.97 20.80
CA PHE A 163 -10.06 0.70 20.77
C PHE A 163 -11.09 0.57 21.89
N HIS A 164 -12.23 -0.06 21.57
CA HIS A 164 -13.34 -0.27 22.52
C HIS A 164 -14.17 -1.53 22.21
N GLY A 165 -13.49 -2.64 21.90
CA GLY A 165 -14.08 -3.97 21.70
C GLY A 165 -13.88 -4.51 20.29
N ASP A 166 -14.04 -5.83 20.12
CA ASP A 166 -13.88 -6.54 18.84
C ASP A 166 -15.01 -7.55 18.62
N SER A 167 -15.07 -8.10 17.40
CA SER A 167 -15.93 -9.22 17.03
C SER A 167 -15.17 -10.54 17.00
N GLU A 168 -15.87 -11.65 16.73
CA GLU A 168 -15.22 -12.87 16.24
C GLU A 168 -14.70 -12.66 14.80
N PHE A 169 -13.83 -13.55 14.32
CA PHE A 169 -13.40 -13.57 12.92
C PHE A 169 -14.59 -13.96 12.02
N VAL A 170 -15.19 -12.98 11.34
CA VAL A 170 -16.53 -13.10 10.75
C VAL A 170 -16.66 -12.33 9.42
N GLU A 171 -17.58 -12.79 8.56
CA GLU A 171 -17.94 -12.03 7.37
C GLU A 171 -18.84 -10.85 7.74
N ALA A 172 -18.48 -9.66 7.26
CA ALA A 172 -19.27 -8.45 7.38
C ALA A 172 -19.44 -7.79 6.00
N ARG A 173 -20.47 -6.95 5.87
CA ARG A 173 -20.62 -6.02 4.74
C ARG A 173 -19.81 -4.75 5.03
N PHE A 174 -18.84 -4.47 4.18
CA PHE A 174 -18.29 -3.12 4.05
C PHE A 174 -19.23 -2.24 3.22
N LEU A 175 -19.34 -0.98 3.63
CA LEU A 175 -19.93 0.11 2.86
C LEU A 175 -18.80 1.04 2.39
N VAL A 176 -18.77 1.37 1.10
CA VAL A 176 -17.81 2.31 0.50
C VAL A 176 -18.33 3.73 0.69
N ASP A 177 -17.50 4.66 1.17
CA ASP A 177 -17.91 6.08 1.21
C ASP A 177 -18.12 6.60 -0.23
N PRO A 178 -19.22 7.30 -0.54
CA PRO A 178 -19.46 7.83 -1.89
C PRO A 178 -18.35 8.74 -2.44
N LYS A 179 -17.53 9.35 -1.57
CA LYS A 179 -16.35 10.15 -1.98
C LYS A 179 -15.11 9.31 -2.25
N ALA A 180 -15.11 8.04 -1.84
CA ALA A 180 -14.03 7.08 -2.05
C ALA A 180 -14.26 6.18 -3.28
N GLU A 181 -15.42 6.21 -3.94
CA GLU A 181 -15.62 5.41 -5.16
C GLU A 181 -14.60 5.77 -6.24
N GLY A 182 -13.79 4.78 -6.66
CA GLY A 182 -12.67 4.96 -7.59
C GLY A 182 -11.33 5.28 -6.93
N ASP A 183 -11.27 5.50 -5.61
CA ASP A 183 -10.00 5.65 -4.87
C ASP A 183 -9.21 4.33 -4.88
N PRO A 184 -7.88 4.34 -5.11
CA PRO A 184 -7.06 3.13 -5.10
C PRO A 184 -7.16 2.28 -3.83
N VAL A 185 -7.51 2.87 -2.67
CA VAL A 185 -7.69 2.14 -1.41
C VAL A 185 -8.93 1.23 -1.45
N VAL A 186 -9.93 1.53 -2.28
CA VAL A 186 -11.13 0.70 -2.48
C VAL A 186 -11.17 0.08 -3.88
N ALA A 187 -10.00 -0.14 -4.50
CA ALA A 187 -9.86 -0.59 -5.89
C ALA A 187 -10.79 -1.77 -6.25
N GLY A 188 -11.56 -1.59 -7.33
CA GLY A 188 -12.51 -2.58 -7.84
C GLY A 188 -13.78 -2.76 -7.00
N LYS A 189 -14.07 -1.86 -6.04
CA LYS A 189 -15.27 -1.86 -5.20
C LYS A 189 -16.07 -0.57 -5.37
N SER A 190 -17.38 -0.67 -5.15
CA SER A 190 -18.35 0.43 -5.17
C SER A 190 -19.55 0.05 -4.30
N LYS A 191 -20.21 1.04 -3.69
CA LYS A 191 -21.36 0.92 -2.78
C LYS A 191 -21.17 0.01 -1.57
N GLU A 192 -21.21 -1.31 -1.76
CA GLU A 192 -21.05 -2.31 -0.71
C GLU A 192 -20.37 -3.59 -1.23
N PHE A 193 -19.69 -4.30 -0.34
CA PHE A 193 -19.18 -5.65 -0.62
C PHE A 193 -18.94 -6.43 0.68
N LYS A 194 -18.98 -7.77 0.59
CA LYS A 194 -18.64 -8.65 1.71
C LYS A 194 -17.12 -8.82 1.85
N TYR A 195 -16.66 -8.92 3.10
CA TYR A 195 -15.28 -9.29 3.43
C TYR A 195 -15.25 -10.04 4.76
N THR A 196 -14.19 -10.82 5.02
CA THR A 196 -14.03 -11.62 6.24
C THR A 196 -12.70 -11.26 6.93
N ALA A 197 -12.79 -10.83 8.19
CA ALA A 197 -11.66 -10.54 9.06
C ALA A 197 -12.13 -10.54 10.54
N ASP A 198 -11.24 -10.15 11.44
CA ASP A 198 -11.57 -9.71 12.79
C ASP A 198 -11.80 -8.18 12.75
N TRP A 199 -12.88 -7.70 13.39
CA TRP A 199 -13.33 -6.31 13.30
C TRP A 199 -13.25 -5.59 14.65
N LEU A 200 -12.60 -4.43 14.65
CA LEU A 200 -12.42 -3.59 15.84
C LEU A 200 -13.48 -2.48 15.91
N ASN A 201 -13.92 -2.18 17.13
CA ASN A 201 -14.79 -1.06 17.51
C ASN A 201 -13.97 -0.01 18.26
N PHE A 202 -14.49 1.22 18.35
CA PHE A 202 -13.74 2.38 18.83
C PHE A 202 -14.50 3.18 19.89
N ASP A 203 -13.79 4.01 20.65
CA ASP A 203 -14.39 4.82 21.72
C ASP A 203 -15.45 5.81 21.18
N LYS A 204 -15.21 6.30 19.96
CA LYS A 204 -16.03 7.22 19.16
C LYS A 204 -15.76 7.07 17.65
N SER A 205 -16.69 7.50 16.81
CA SER A 205 -16.45 7.62 15.35
C SER A 205 -15.51 8.78 15.03
N VAL A 206 -14.71 8.59 13.98
CA VAL A 206 -13.82 9.61 13.38
C VAL A 206 -14.49 10.43 12.27
N THR A 207 -15.73 10.10 11.87
CA THR A 207 -16.45 10.84 10.82
C THR A 207 -16.62 12.31 11.20
N GLY A 208 -16.19 13.21 10.32
CA GLY A 208 -16.32 14.66 10.51
C GLY A 208 -15.19 15.31 11.33
N LEU A 209 -14.24 14.54 11.87
CA LEU A 209 -13.05 15.12 12.50
C LEU A 209 -12.19 15.89 11.46
N PRO A 210 -11.55 17.02 11.83
CA PRO A 210 -10.75 17.81 10.91
C PRO A 210 -9.66 17.00 10.20
N GLY A 211 -9.71 17.03 8.87
CA GLY A 211 -8.75 16.37 7.99
C GLY A 211 -8.99 14.88 7.77
N VAL A 212 -10.04 14.26 8.34
CA VAL A 212 -10.38 12.85 8.14
C VAL A 212 -11.19 12.62 6.86
N GLU A 213 -10.74 11.65 6.07
CA GLU A 213 -11.46 11.05 4.95
C GLU A 213 -11.75 9.58 5.31
N VAL A 214 -13.02 9.24 5.59
CA VAL A 214 -13.47 7.84 5.76
C VAL A 214 -13.63 7.21 4.38
N LEU A 215 -13.16 5.98 4.22
CA LEU A 215 -13.12 5.27 2.94
C LEU A 215 -14.02 4.02 2.95
N LEU A 216 -14.00 3.29 4.08
CA LEU A 216 -14.84 2.13 4.33
C LEU A 216 -15.49 2.25 5.71
N ARG A 217 -16.74 1.79 5.79
CA ARG A 217 -17.46 1.50 7.05
C ARG A 217 -17.84 0.03 7.11
N LEU A 218 -18.05 -0.48 8.31
CA LEU A 218 -18.80 -1.74 8.52
C LEU A 218 -20.30 -1.44 8.63
N ASP A 219 -21.12 -2.38 8.19
CA ASP A 219 -22.55 -2.42 8.50
C ASP A 219 -22.81 -3.47 9.58
N GLU A 220 -22.98 -3.02 10.82
CA GLU A 220 -23.25 -3.88 11.97
C GLU A 220 -24.54 -4.73 11.83
N LYS A 221 -25.45 -4.40 10.92
CA LYS A 221 -26.64 -5.23 10.64
C LYS A 221 -26.30 -6.49 9.82
N SER A 222 -25.02 -6.73 9.54
CA SER A 222 -24.53 -7.90 8.79
C SER A 222 -23.75 -8.93 9.62
N TYR A 223 -23.35 -8.60 10.86
CA TYR A 223 -22.54 -9.46 11.74
C TYR A 223 -22.81 -9.17 13.22
N LEU A 224 -22.09 -9.80 14.15
CA LEU A 224 -22.12 -9.47 15.58
C LEU A 224 -20.92 -8.56 15.92
N PRO A 225 -21.11 -7.26 16.21
CA PRO A 225 -20.00 -6.31 16.38
C PRO A 225 -19.18 -6.48 17.66
N ILE A 226 -19.77 -7.04 18.72
CA ILE A 226 -19.10 -7.31 20.00
C ILE A 226 -19.24 -8.79 20.33
N ARG A 227 -18.12 -9.52 20.44
CA ARG A 227 -18.12 -10.93 20.87
C ARG A 227 -18.23 -11.09 22.38
N GLU A 228 -18.63 -12.29 22.81
CA GLU A 228 -18.57 -12.67 24.22
C GLU A 228 -17.10 -12.88 24.65
N HIS A 229 -16.62 -12.12 25.63
CA HIS A 229 -15.26 -12.25 26.12
C HIS A 229 -15.17 -11.96 27.64
N PRO A 230 -14.51 -12.80 28.47
CA PRO A 230 -14.47 -12.61 29.92
C PRO A 230 -13.82 -11.31 30.42
N SER A 231 -13.09 -10.58 29.58
CA SER A 231 -12.50 -9.28 29.90
C SER A 231 -13.36 -8.08 29.47
N TYR A 232 -14.56 -8.30 28.91
CA TYR A 232 -15.43 -7.22 28.42
C TYR A 232 -16.50 -6.86 29.44
N THR A 233 -16.35 -5.66 30.00
CA THR A 233 -17.24 -5.06 31.01
C THR A 233 -18.22 -4.06 30.43
N ASP A 234 -17.81 -3.34 29.39
CA ASP A 234 -18.44 -2.09 28.93
C ASP A 234 -18.26 -1.83 27.41
N MET A 235 -17.71 -2.80 26.67
CA MET A 235 -17.51 -2.72 25.23
C MET A 235 -18.85 -2.63 24.48
N LYS A 236 -18.92 -1.78 23.46
CA LYS A 236 -20.18 -1.43 22.76
C LYS A 236 -20.01 -1.35 21.24
N PRO A 237 -21.06 -1.64 20.45
CA PRO A 237 -21.09 -1.33 19.03
C PRO A 237 -20.91 0.16 18.72
N MET A 238 -20.42 0.44 17.51
CA MET A 238 -20.34 1.78 16.90
C MET A 238 -21.69 2.26 16.35
N GLY A 239 -22.59 1.34 15.98
CA GLY A 239 -23.91 1.64 15.43
C GLY A 239 -23.90 1.99 13.93
N ASP A 240 -24.72 2.97 13.55
CA ASP A 240 -24.93 3.36 12.13
C ASP A 240 -23.70 4.01 11.44
N ASP A 241 -22.65 4.36 12.18
CA ASP A 241 -21.41 4.93 11.65
C ASP A 241 -20.17 4.26 12.24
N HIS A 242 -19.75 3.16 11.61
CA HIS A 242 -18.56 2.39 11.98
C HIS A 242 -17.42 2.53 10.94
N PRO A 243 -16.66 3.64 10.90
CA PRO A 243 -15.44 3.72 10.09
C PRO A 243 -14.46 2.60 10.44
N ILE A 244 -13.98 1.89 9.42
CA ILE A 244 -13.03 0.76 9.56
C ILE A 244 -11.78 0.93 8.67
N CYS A 245 -11.86 1.82 7.68
CA CYS A 245 -10.68 2.37 7.03
C CYS A 245 -10.88 3.87 6.80
N TRP A 246 -9.92 4.65 7.27
CA TRP A 246 -9.87 6.10 7.09
C TRP A 246 -8.44 6.58 6.96
N ARG A 247 -8.29 7.79 6.44
CA ARG A 247 -7.02 8.50 6.35
C ARG A 247 -7.18 9.93 6.85
N ARG A 248 -6.15 10.50 7.46
CA ARG A 248 -6.18 11.86 8.02
C ARG A 248 -4.95 12.65 7.62
N LYS A 249 -5.15 13.90 7.22
CA LYS A 249 -4.08 14.90 7.15
C LYS A 249 -4.14 15.78 8.40
N LEU A 250 -3.04 15.86 9.14
CA LEU A 250 -2.96 16.66 10.37
C LEU A 250 -1.65 17.45 10.36
N GLY A 251 -1.75 18.77 10.16
CA GLY A 251 -0.62 19.58 9.73
C GLY A 251 -0.09 19.06 8.38
N ASN A 252 1.22 18.79 8.30
CA ASN A 252 1.84 18.14 7.14
C ASN A 252 1.78 16.59 7.19
N GLY A 253 1.49 16.03 8.37
CA GLY A 253 1.51 14.60 8.63
C GLY A 253 0.35 13.86 7.97
N ARG A 254 0.59 12.60 7.62
CA ARG A 254 -0.39 11.72 6.96
C ARG A 254 -0.59 10.45 7.79
N PHE A 255 -1.78 10.27 8.32
CA PHE A 255 -2.19 9.08 9.04
C PHE A 255 -3.11 8.20 8.19
N PHE A 256 -2.95 6.89 8.25
CA PHE A 256 -3.83 5.91 7.62
C PHE A 256 -4.13 4.76 8.58
N PHE A 257 -5.40 4.39 8.70
CA PHE A 257 -5.84 3.20 9.43
C PHE A 257 -6.60 2.24 8.52
N THR A 258 -6.40 0.94 8.74
CA THR A 258 -7.33 -0.10 8.29
C THR A 258 -7.47 -1.20 9.34
N GLY A 259 -8.70 -1.65 9.57
CA GLY A 259 -9.01 -2.79 10.44
C GLY A 259 -8.52 -4.14 9.88
N LEU A 260 -8.11 -4.20 8.61
CA LEU A 260 -7.50 -5.39 8.02
C LEU A 260 -6.07 -5.60 8.56
N GLY A 261 -5.63 -6.86 8.61
CA GLY A 261 -4.30 -7.23 9.10
C GLY A 261 -4.27 -7.99 10.42
N HIS A 262 -5.39 -8.58 10.87
CA HIS A 262 -5.37 -9.55 11.96
C HIS A 262 -4.56 -10.81 11.59
N ASP A 263 -4.79 -11.33 10.38
CA ASP A 263 -4.06 -12.47 9.82
C ASP A 263 -3.74 -12.27 8.34
N ILE A 264 -2.92 -13.18 7.79
CA ILE A 264 -2.59 -13.20 6.36
C ILE A 264 -3.83 -13.35 5.46
N LYS A 265 -4.87 -14.10 5.87
CA LYS A 265 -6.07 -14.29 5.03
C LYS A 265 -6.80 -12.97 4.79
N SER A 266 -6.85 -12.09 5.79
CA SER A 266 -7.47 -10.76 5.68
C SER A 266 -6.74 -9.82 4.72
N ILE A 267 -5.47 -10.08 4.35
CA ILE A 267 -4.63 -9.17 3.55
C ILE A 267 -4.03 -9.77 2.27
N ASP A 268 -4.03 -11.10 2.09
CA ASP A 268 -3.56 -11.80 0.88
C ASP A 268 -4.69 -12.17 -0.10
N THR A 269 -5.76 -11.38 -0.10
CA THR A 269 -6.76 -11.36 -1.19
C THR A 269 -6.34 -10.36 -2.27
N GLU A 270 -7.01 -10.41 -3.43
CA GLU A 270 -6.83 -9.39 -4.49
C GLU A 270 -7.09 -7.97 -3.96
N PHE A 271 -8.18 -7.81 -3.21
CA PHE A 271 -8.54 -6.55 -2.57
C PHE A 271 -7.53 -6.16 -1.47
N GLY A 272 -7.20 -7.08 -0.56
CA GLY A 272 -6.29 -6.81 0.56
C GLY A 272 -4.89 -6.36 0.12
N ARG A 273 -4.34 -6.97 -0.94
CA ARG A 273 -3.08 -6.55 -1.56
C ARG A 273 -3.18 -5.14 -2.14
N ALA A 274 -4.21 -4.86 -2.94
CA ALA A 274 -4.40 -3.53 -3.53
C ALA A 274 -4.60 -2.45 -2.46
N HIS A 275 -5.43 -2.73 -1.46
CA HIS A 275 -5.76 -1.88 -0.33
C HIS A 275 -4.53 -1.50 0.50
N LEU A 276 -3.70 -2.47 0.91
CA LEU A 276 -2.45 -2.20 1.63
C LEU A 276 -1.47 -1.38 0.80
N LEU A 277 -1.27 -1.73 -0.48
CA LEU A 277 -0.37 -1.00 -1.37
C LEU A 277 -0.82 0.45 -1.60
N ALA A 278 -2.12 0.69 -1.73
CA ALA A 278 -2.67 2.03 -1.83
C ALA A 278 -2.52 2.84 -0.53
N GLY A 279 -2.81 2.23 0.63
CA GLY A 279 -2.61 2.84 1.95
C GLY A 279 -1.16 3.22 2.20
N ILE A 280 -0.21 2.32 1.90
CA ILE A 280 1.24 2.57 1.96
C ILE A 280 1.62 3.75 1.05
N ARG A 281 1.21 3.75 -0.23
CA ARG A 281 1.57 4.81 -1.18
C ARG A 281 1.00 6.17 -0.81
N TRP A 282 -0.24 6.23 -0.32
CA TRP A 282 -0.84 7.47 0.17
C TRP A 282 -0.12 7.99 1.40
N THR A 283 0.18 7.11 2.37
CA THR A 283 0.87 7.47 3.61
C THR A 283 2.30 7.95 3.35
N ALA A 284 3.00 7.33 2.40
CA ALA A 284 4.32 7.77 1.91
C ALA A 284 4.30 9.12 1.16
N GLY A 285 3.11 9.67 0.86
CA GLY A 285 2.97 10.85 0.01
C GLY A 285 3.35 10.59 -1.46
N LYS A 286 3.31 9.34 -1.92
CA LYS A 286 3.60 8.92 -3.31
C LYS A 286 2.39 8.34 -4.04
N ALA A 287 1.17 8.67 -3.60
CA ALA A 287 -0.02 8.46 -4.42
C ALA A 287 0.11 9.25 -5.73
N LYS A 288 -0.40 8.69 -6.82
CA LYS A 288 -0.48 9.33 -8.15
C LYS A 288 -1.91 9.78 -8.39
#